data_AF-A0A146KLD1-F1
#
_entry.id   AF-A0A146KLD1-F1
#
_cell.length_a   1.000
_cell.length_b   1.000
_cell.length_c   1.000
_cell.angle_alpha   90.00
_cell.angle_beta   90.00
_cell.angle_gamma   90.00
#
_symmetry.space_group_name_H-M   'P 1'
#
loop_
_entity.id
_entity.type
_entity.pdbx_description
1 polymer ?
#
loop_
_entity_poly.entity_id
_entity_poly.type
_entity_poly.pdbx_seq_one_letter_code
_entity_poly.pdbx_strand_id
1 'polypeptide(L)'
;HTPLTTRCFSTLISALNTFNSSNPQGPAGTGKTESVKAFSCKLARPCIVFNCDSAIDRDDLGRILIGIVLSGSVGCFDEVNRLSPAVLSAVSTDIENIQKAI
;
A
#
# COMPACT_ATOMS: atom_id res chain seq x y z
N HIS A 1 -0.63 -17.51 12.89
CA HIS A 1 -1.95 -17.07 12.37
C HIS A 1 -2.84 -16.73 13.56
N THR A 2 -3.21 -15.46 13.73
CA THR A 2 -4.08 -15.00 14.83
C THR A 2 -5.44 -14.54 14.28
N PRO A 3 -6.50 -14.47 15.12
CA PRO A 3 -7.79 -13.91 14.69
C PRO A 3 -7.69 -12.50 14.10
N LEU A 4 -6.76 -11.69 14.60
CA LEU A 4 -6.51 -10.34 14.09
C LEU A 4 -5.94 -10.36 12.67
N THR A 5 -4.96 -11.24 12.41
CA THR A 5 -4.41 -11.41 11.05
C THR A 5 -5.48 -11.88 10.06
N THR A 6 -6.36 -12.80 10.47
CA THR A 6 -7.46 -13.27 9.62
C THR A 6 -8.42 -12.13 9.25
N ARG A 7 -8.75 -11.27 10.22
CA ARG A 7 -9.57 -10.07 9.96
C ARG A 7 -8.87 -9.11 9.02
N CYS A 8 -7.59 -8.82 9.26
CA CYS A 8 -6.78 -7.97 8.39
C CYS A 8 -6.80 -8.50 6.94
N PHE A 9 -6.55 -9.79 6.74
CA PHE A 9 -6.55 -10.40 5.41
C PHE A 9 -7.92 -10.33 4.75
N SER A 10 -9.00 -10.57 5.50
CA SER A 10 -10.37 -10.41 4.98
C SER A 10 -10.62 -8.99 4.46
N THR A 11 -10.18 -7.96 5.20
CA THR A 11 -10.27 -6.56 4.76
C THR A 11 -9.42 -6.29 3.51
N LEU A 12 -8.18 -6.79 3.46
CA LEU A 12 -7.29 -6.64 2.31
C LEU A 12 -7.90 -7.28 1.04
N ILE A 13 -8.48 -8.48 1.18
CA ILE A 13 -9.16 -9.19 0.08
C ILE A 13 -10.41 -8.43 -0.38
N SER A 14 -11.22 -7.95 0.56
CA SER A 14 -12.42 -7.17 0.24
C SER A 14 -12.09 -5.89 -0.55
N ALA A 15 -11.02 -5.19 -0.15
CA ALA A 15 -10.53 -4.03 -0.86
C ALA A 15 -10.06 -4.40 -2.27
N LEU A 16 -9.28 -5.48 -2.42
CA LEU A 16 -8.82 -5.97 -3.72
C LEU A 16 -9.99 -6.31 -4.66
N ASN A 17 -11.03 -6.96 -4.16
CA ASN A 17 -12.23 -7.32 -4.94
C ASN A 17 -13.05 -6.10 -5.40
N THR A 18 -12.85 -4.94 -4.77
CA THR A 18 -13.51 -3.68 -5.13
C THR A 18 -12.55 -2.70 -5.80
N PHE A 19 -11.37 -3.17 -6.23
CA PHE A 19 -10.31 -2.36 -6.83
C PHE A 19 -9.88 -1.17 -5.96
N ASN A 20 -10.03 -1.29 -4.65
CA ASN A 20 -9.67 -0.27 -3.68
C ASN A 20 -8.37 -0.62 -2.93
N SER A 21 -7.67 0.40 -2.48
CA SER A 21 -6.57 0.27 -1.53
C SER A 21 -7.11 0.10 -0.10
N SER A 22 -6.34 -0.54 0.76
CA SER A 22 -6.68 -0.71 2.18
C SER A 22 -5.56 -0.17 3.06
N ASN A 23 -5.93 0.38 4.21
CA ASN A 23 -5.00 0.99 5.16
C ASN A 23 -5.14 0.34 6.55
N PRO A 24 -4.35 -0.70 6.86
CA PRO A 24 -4.27 -1.24 8.22
C PRO A 24 -3.67 -0.19 9.17
N GLN A 25 -4.45 0.23 10.17
CA GLN A 25 -4.02 1.24 11.15
C GLN A 25 -3.86 0.65 12.56
N GLY A 26 -2.93 1.21 13.33
CA GLY A 26 -2.67 0.81 14.72
C GLY A 26 -1.27 1.25 15.21
N PRO A 27 -0.96 1.08 16.51
CA PRO A 27 0.31 1.48 17.11
C PRO A 27 1.55 0.92 16.39
N ALA A 28 2.71 1.54 16.60
CA ALA A 28 3.99 0.99 16.12
C ALA A 28 4.23 -0.41 16.72
N GLY A 29 4.86 -1.31 15.94
CA GLY A 29 5.18 -2.67 16.39
C GLY A 29 4.01 -3.67 16.42
N THR A 30 2.83 -3.33 15.89
CA THR A 30 1.67 -4.26 15.85
C THR A 30 1.62 -5.16 14.62
N GLY A 31 2.67 -5.20 13.81
CA GLY A 31 2.78 -6.14 12.68
C GLY A 31 2.01 -5.72 11.42
N LYS A 32 1.78 -4.43 11.19
CA LYS A 32 1.00 -3.91 10.03
C LYS A 32 1.69 -4.27 8.71
N THR A 33 2.94 -3.86 8.58
CA THR A 33 3.77 -4.07 7.39
C THR A 33 4.02 -5.57 7.17
N GLU A 34 4.26 -6.32 8.24
CA GLU A 34 4.42 -7.77 8.25
C GLU A 34 3.15 -8.49 7.82
N SER A 35 1.97 -7.98 8.19
CA SER A 35 0.68 -8.54 7.75
C SER A 35 0.50 -8.35 6.24
N VAL A 36 0.82 -7.17 5.69
CA VAL A 36 0.75 -6.93 4.23
C VAL A 36 1.75 -7.82 3.46
N LYS A 37 2.98 -7.97 3.96
CA LYS A 37 3.98 -8.89 3.39
C LYS A 37 3.51 -10.34 3.42
N ALA A 38 2.94 -10.79 4.54
CA ALA A 38 2.41 -12.14 4.67
C ALA A 38 1.20 -12.37 3.75
N PHE A 39 0.38 -11.34 3.55
CA PHE A 39 -0.74 -11.37 2.61
C PHE A 39 -0.26 -11.49 1.16
N SER A 40 0.72 -10.69 0.73
CA SER A 40 1.26 -10.77 -0.64
C SER A 40 1.88 -12.13 -0.95
N CYS A 41 2.58 -12.72 0.03
CA CYS A 41 3.16 -14.04 -0.09
C CYS A 41 2.08 -15.10 -0.35
N LYS A 42 0.90 -14.97 0.28
CA LYS A 42 -0.25 -15.84 0.02
C LYS A 42 -0.89 -15.63 -1.35
N LEU A 43 -0.78 -14.43 -1.92
CA LEU A 43 -1.21 -14.12 -3.29
C LEU A 43 -0.18 -14.54 -4.35
N ALA A 44 0.97 -15.09 -3.95
CA ALA A 44 2.11 -15.34 -4.83
C ALA A 44 2.54 -14.09 -5.62
N ARG A 45 2.45 -12.92 -4.98
CA ARG A 45 2.79 -11.62 -5.56
C ARG A 45 3.94 -10.98 -4.79
N PRO A 46 4.96 -10.43 -5.47
CA PRO A 46 6.04 -9.71 -4.80
C PRO A 46 5.45 -8.52 -4.00
N CYS A 47 5.97 -8.28 -2.80
CA CYS A 47 5.61 -7.10 -2.02
C CYS A 47 6.78 -6.13 -1.96
N ILE A 48 6.52 -4.93 -2.46
CA ILE A 48 7.44 -3.81 -2.39
C ILE A 48 7.02 -2.99 -1.19
N VAL A 49 7.88 -2.95 -0.17
CA VAL A 49 7.67 -2.10 1.00
C VAL A 49 8.53 -0.86 0.86
N PHE A 50 7.88 0.29 0.94
CA PHE A 50 8.51 1.58 0.79
C PHE A 50 8.29 2.39 2.07
N ASN A 51 9.38 2.81 2.71
CA ASN A 51 9.30 3.63 3.91
C ASN A 51 9.29 5.12 3.51
N CYS A 52 8.18 5.80 3.76
CA CYS A 52 8.02 7.20 3.35
C CYS A 52 8.76 8.16 4.29
N ASP A 53 9.33 9.20 3.72
CA ASP A 53 9.98 10.30 4.43
C ASP A 53 9.61 11.65 3.78
N SER A 54 9.82 12.73 4.51
CA SER A 54 9.57 14.12 4.13
C SER A 54 10.39 14.60 2.92
N ALA A 55 11.52 13.94 2.62
CA ALA A 55 12.36 14.26 1.46
C ALA A 55 11.79 13.76 0.13
N ILE A 56 10.74 12.94 0.16
CA ILE A 56 10.17 12.29 -1.02
C ILE A 56 9.23 13.25 -1.74
N ASP A 57 9.45 13.41 -3.04
CA ASP A 57 8.60 14.20 -3.90
C ASP A 57 7.56 13.35 -4.65
N ARG A 58 6.71 14.04 -5.42
CA ARG A 58 5.66 13.38 -6.20
C ARG A 58 6.24 12.51 -7.32
N ASP A 59 7.34 12.91 -7.93
CA ASP A 59 7.90 12.20 -9.09
C ASP A 59 8.57 10.89 -8.67
N ASP A 60 9.20 10.86 -7.49
CA ASP A 60 9.73 9.65 -6.87
C ASP A 60 8.63 8.63 -6.58
N LEU A 61 7.52 9.06 -5.94
CA LEU A 61 6.36 8.19 -5.71
C LEU A 61 5.71 7.76 -7.03
N GLY A 62 5.64 8.64 -8.02
CA GLY A 62 5.14 8.31 -9.36
C GLY A 62 5.93 7.19 -10.03
N ARG A 63 7.27 7.25 -9.97
CA ARG A 63 8.15 6.18 -10.49
C ARG A 63 7.92 4.85 -9.77
N ILE A 64 7.74 4.88 -8.45
CA ILE A 64 7.44 3.69 -7.65
C ILE A 64 6.09 3.09 -8.06
N LEU A 65 5.05 3.91 -8.20
CA LEU A 65 3.73 3.47 -8.63
C LEU A 65 3.75 2.84 -10.01
N ILE A 66 4.45 3.45 -10.98
CA ILE A 66 4.65 2.88 -12.31
C ILE A 66 5.31 1.50 -12.21
N GLY A 67 6.36 1.37 -11.41
CA GLY A 67 7.04 0.09 -11.18
C GLY A 67 6.11 -0.98 -10.59
N ILE A 68 5.27 -0.62 -9.63
CA ILE A 68 4.28 -1.52 -9.02
C ILE A 68 3.25 -1.99 -10.04
N VAL A 69 2.70 -1.07 -10.84
CA VAL A 69 1.68 -1.37 -11.86
C VAL A 69 2.26 -2.30 -12.93
N LEU A 70 3.44 -1.99 -13.48
CA LEU A 70 4.07 -2.78 -14.54
C LEU A 70 4.47 -4.19 -14.08
N SER A 71 4.93 -4.32 -12.83
CA SER A 71 5.34 -5.61 -12.26
C SER A 71 4.16 -6.43 -11.70
N GLY A 72 2.99 -5.80 -11.53
CA GLY A 72 1.86 -6.41 -10.83
C GLY A 72 2.21 -6.80 -9.39
N SER A 73 3.02 -6.00 -8.72
CA SER A 73 3.42 -6.20 -7.32
C SER A 73 2.37 -5.67 -6.33
N VAL A 74 2.45 -6.09 -5.07
CA VAL A 74 1.72 -5.45 -3.96
C VAL A 74 2.59 -4.32 -3.39
N GLY A 75 2.13 -3.08 -3.49
CA GLY A 75 2.78 -1.92 -2.87
C GLY A 75 2.33 -1.72 -1.42
N CYS A 76 3.28 -1.64 -0.48
CA CYS A 76 3.03 -1.25 0.91
C CYS A 76 3.83 0.01 1.23
N PHE A 77 3.12 1.12 1.49
CA PHE A 77 3.73 2.39 1.86
C PHE A 77 3.68 2.52 3.39
N ASP A 78 4.83 2.50 4.04
CA ASP A 78 4.97 2.69 5.48
C ASP A 78 5.22 4.16 5.81
N GLU A 79 4.82 4.60 7.01
CA GLU A 79 4.97 5.98 7.47
C GLU A 79 4.46 7.06 6.48
N VAL A 80 3.38 6.77 5.74
CA VAL A 80 2.78 7.69 4.73
C VAL A 80 2.44 9.07 5.32
N ASN A 81 2.16 9.12 6.62
CA ASN A 81 1.94 10.36 7.36
C ASN A 81 3.18 11.28 7.46
N ARG A 82 4.37 10.84 7.03
CA ARG A 82 5.59 11.68 6.92
C ARG A 82 5.69 12.45 5.61
N LEU A 83 4.88 12.10 4.60
CA LEU A 83 4.85 12.83 3.34
C LEU A 83 4.25 14.23 3.54
N SER A 84 4.68 15.19 2.74
CA SER A 84 4.05 16.51 2.74
C SER A 84 2.58 16.41 2.27
N PRO A 85 1.66 17.23 2.82
CA PRO A 85 0.26 17.20 2.38
C PRO A 85 0.07 17.44 0.89
N ALA A 86 0.95 18.24 0.27
CA ALA A 86 0.93 18.51 -1.17
C ALA A 86 1.25 17.24 -1.98
N VAL A 87 2.31 16.51 -1.59
CA VAL A 87 2.69 15.24 -2.23
C VAL A 87 1.59 14.19 -2.01
N LEU A 88 1.05 14.09 -0.80
CA LEU A 88 -0.03 13.15 -0.49
C LEU A 88 -1.27 13.40 -1.36
N SER A 89 -1.65 14.66 -1.53
CA SER A 89 -2.78 15.05 -2.38
C SER A 89 -2.55 14.64 -3.85
N ALA A 90 -1.39 14.99 -4.40
CA ALA A 90 -1.06 14.65 -5.79
C ALA A 90 -1.01 13.14 -6.04
N VAL A 91 -0.39 12.38 -5.13
CA VAL A 91 -0.28 10.92 -5.22
C VAL A 91 -1.63 10.24 -5.03
N SER A 92 -2.55 10.82 -4.24
CA SER A 92 -3.91 10.30 -4.10
C SER A 92 -4.66 10.35 -5.43
N THR A 93 -4.51 11.45 -6.19
CA THR A 93 -5.09 11.56 -7.55
C THR A 93 -4.47 10.53 -8.51
N ASP A 94 -3.15 10.33 -8.44
CA ASP A 94 -2.47 9.33 -9.28
C ASP A 94 -2.97 7.90 -8.96
N ILE A 95 -3.16 7.56 -7.67
CA ILE A 95 -3.71 6.26 -7.25
C ILE A 95 -5.17 6.09 -7.71
N GLU A 96 -6.02 7.11 -7.56
CA GLU A 96 -7.41 7.05 -7.98
C GLU A 96 -7.54 6.82 -9.50
N ASN A 97 -6.67 7.47 -10.29
CA ASN A 97 -6.62 7.26 -11.73
C ASN A 97 -6.22 5.83 -12.09
N ILE A 98 -5.25 5.25 -11.38
CA ILE A 98 -4.85 3.85 -11.54
C ILE A 98 -6.02 2.92 -11.21
N GLN A 99 -6.71 3.13 -10.08
CA GLN A 99 -7.84 2.30 -9.65
C GLN A 99 -9.01 2.33 -10.64
N LYS A 100 -9.30 3.49 -11.24
CA LYS A 100 -10.35 3.65 -12.26
C LYS A 100 -10.02 3.04 -13.61
N ALA A 101 -8.74 2.79 -13.88
CA ALA A 101 -8.27 2.23 -15.15
C ALA A 101 -8.27 0.69 -15.17
N ILE A 102 -8.44 0.05 -14.01
CA ILE A 102 -8.53 -1.41 -13.83
C ILE A 102 -9.99 -1.85 -13.91
#